data_AF-A0A2P2JEH1-F1
#
_entry.id   AF-A0A2P2JEH1-F1
#
_cell.length_a   1.000
_cell.length_b   1.000
_cell.length_c   1.000
_cell.angle_alpha   90.00
_cell.angle_beta   90.00
_cell.angle_gamma   90.00
#
_symmetry.space_group_name_H-M   'P 1'
#
loop_
_entity.id
_entity.type
_entity.pdbx_description
1 polymer ?
#
loop_
_entity_poly.entity_id
_entity_poly.type
_entity_poly.pdbx_seq_one_letter_code
_entity_poly.pdbx_strand_id
1 'polypeptide(L)'
;MWWQFILRFYYSRPKLKHIQIQVQENVKKIMSEQLHMPFSGFGGHARVKSNRCMTKPPFIASCSLFGPEGVGLVVRVAAMTTESAYRFLQHQLAGMEPFIGVPPYC
;
A
#
# COMPACT_ATOMS: atom_id res chain seq x y z
N MET A 1 -14.53 -7.36 10.51
CA MET A 1 -13.28 -8.07 10.84
C MET A 1 -12.22 -7.59 9.87
N TRP A 2 -10.99 -7.33 10.30
CA TRP A 2 -9.90 -6.82 9.43
C TRP A 2 -8.87 -7.92 9.20
N TRP A 3 -8.46 -8.10 7.96
CA TRP A 3 -7.35 -8.97 7.56
C TRP A 3 -6.03 -8.23 7.71
N GLN A 4 -5.05 -8.88 8.36
CA GLN A 4 -3.74 -8.31 8.60
C GLN A 4 -2.72 -8.98 7.67
N PHE A 5 -2.01 -8.18 6.88
CA PHE A 5 -0.94 -8.61 5.99
C PHE A 5 0.35 -7.90 6.37
N ILE A 6 1.45 -8.64 6.37
CA ILE A 6 2.78 -8.11 6.62
C ILE A 6 3.67 -8.55 5.47
N LEU A 7 4.21 -7.58 4.74
CA LEU A 7 5.26 -7.82 3.76
C LEU A 7 6.58 -7.29 4.26
N ARG A 8 7.63 -8.07 4.02
CA ARG A 8 8.99 -7.74 4.44
C ARG A 8 9.91 -7.87 3.24
N PHE A 9 10.60 -6.79 2.93
CA PHE A 9 11.60 -6.73 1.88
C PHE A 9 12.98 -6.61 2.50
N TYR A 10 13.90 -7.46 2.05
CA TYR A 10 15.31 -7.37 2.38
C TYR A 10 16.07 -6.88 1.15
N TYR A 11 16.70 -5.72 1.26
CA TYR A 11 17.37 -5.07 0.14
C TYR A 11 18.88 -5.13 0.33
N SER A 12 19.54 -6.15 -0.23
CA SER A 12 21.00 -6.27 -0.17
C SER A 12 21.76 -5.25 -1.04
N ARG A 13 21.07 -4.51 -1.92
CA ARG A 13 21.70 -3.56 -2.85
C ARG A 13 21.27 -2.11 -2.63
N PRO A 14 22.20 -1.13 -2.71
CA PRO A 14 21.90 0.30 -2.55
C PRO A 14 20.98 0.87 -3.62
N LYS A 15 20.88 0.25 -4.81
CA LYS A 15 19.94 0.63 -5.88
C LYS A 15 18.47 0.55 -5.47
N LEU A 16 18.17 -0.15 -4.37
CA LEU A 16 16.80 -0.39 -3.90
C LEU A 16 16.35 0.65 -2.86
N LYS A 17 17.23 1.57 -2.43
CA LYS A 17 16.87 2.72 -1.58
C LYS A 17 15.81 3.61 -2.24
N HIS A 18 15.89 3.79 -3.56
CA HIS A 18 14.89 4.57 -4.31
C HIS A 18 13.49 3.97 -4.21
N ILE A 19 13.39 2.64 -4.29
CA ILE A 19 12.11 1.92 -4.15
C ILE A 19 11.58 2.06 -2.72
N GLN A 20 12.43 1.94 -1.70
CA GLN A 20 12.01 2.14 -0.31
C GLN A 20 11.36 3.51 -0.10
N ILE A 21 12.02 4.56 -0.62
CA ILE A 21 11.52 5.94 -0.57
C ILE A 21 10.20 6.05 -1.33
N GLN A 22 10.12 5.48 -2.53
CA GLN A 22 8.92 5.52 -3.36
C GLN A 22 7.72 4.83 -2.67
N VAL A 23 7.93 3.64 -2.10
CA VAL A 23 6.89 2.91 -1.35
C VAL A 23 6.46 3.71 -0.13
N GLN A 24 7.41 4.30 0.61
CA GLN A 24 7.10 5.09 1.80
C GLN A 24 6.28 6.34 1.47
N GLU A 25 6.69 7.10 0.45
CA GLU A 25 5.94 8.27 0.00
C GLU A 25 4.58 7.90 -0.58
N ASN A 26 4.46 6.79 -1.32
CA ASN A 26 3.17 6.31 -1.82
C ASN A 26 2.23 5.89 -0.68
N VAL A 27 2.70 5.13 0.30
CA VAL A 27 1.89 4.77 1.48
C VAL A 27 1.46 6.02 2.22
N LYS A 28 2.37 6.96 2.45
CA LYS A 28 2.08 8.24 3.10
C LYS A 28 1.03 9.05 2.34
N LYS A 29 1.16 9.16 1.01
CA LYS A 29 0.21 9.87 0.14
C LYS A 29 -1.18 9.23 0.19
N ILE A 30 -1.26 7.92 -0.04
CA ILE A 30 -2.54 7.18 -0.02
C ILE A 30 -3.20 7.29 1.35
N MET A 31 -2.44 7.12 2.44
CA MET A 31 -3.00 7.25 3.79
C MET A 31 -3.38 8.69 4.14
N SER A 32 -2.63 9.68 3.68
CA SER A 32 -2.98 11.09 3.85
C SER A 32 -4.31 11.40 3.16
N GLU A 33 -4.47 10.98 1.90
CA GLU A 33 -5.72 11.16 1.14
C GLU A 33 -6.90 10.40 1.78
N GLN A 34 -6.70 9.15 2.20
CA GLN A 34 -7.73 8.31 2.80
C GLN A 34 -8.13 8.75 4.22
N LEU A 35 -7.21 9.31 5.00
CA LEU A 35 -7.49 9.74 6.38
C LEU A 35 -7.93 11.21 6.48
N HIS A 36 -7.54 12.08 5.54
CA HIS A 36 -7.99 13.49 5.52
C HIS A 36 -9.28 13.74 4.73
N MET A 37 -9.62 12.90 3.74
CA MET A 37 -10.83 13.09 2.94
C MET A 37 -11.97 12.20 3.47
N PRO A 38 -13.21 12.71 3.64
CA PRO A 38 -14.36 11.83 3.75
C PRO A 38 -14.48 11.06 2.42
N PHE A 39 -14.14 9.77 2.48
CA PHE A 39 -14.00 8.84 1.35
C PHE A 39 -14.99 9.07 0.20
N SER A 40 -14.48 9.57 -0.93
CA SER A 40 -15.07 9.41 -2.25
C SER A 40 -14.26 8.35 -3.00
N GLY A 41 -14.94 7.27 -3.40
CA GLY A 41 -14.34 6.00 -3.81
C GLY A 41 -13.29 6.11 -4.92
N PHE A 42 -12.19 5.38 -4.74
CA PHE A 42 -11.22 5.10 -5.78
C PHE A 42 -11.73 3.91 -6.61
N GLY A 43 -12.50 4.20 -7.66
CA GLY A 43 -13.02 3.19 -8.58
C GLY A 43 -13.92 3.82 -9.63
N GLY A 44 -13.54 3.70 -10.90
CA GLY A 44 -14.25 4.31 -12.04
C GLY A 44 -15.73 3.95 -12.15
N HIS A 45 -16.47 4.87 -12.76
CA HIS A 45 -17.80 4.72 -13.36
C HIS A 45 -18.86 3.94 -12.55
N ALA A 46 -19.66 4.67 -11.77
CA ALA A 46 -21.13 4.63 -11.85
C ALA A 46 -21.75 5.61 -10.84
N ARG A 47 -22.68 6.45 -11.32
CA ARG A 47 -23.59 7.26 -10.50
C ARG A 47 -24.42 6.35 -9.59
N VAL A 48 -24.37 6.52 -8.27
CA VAL A 48 -25.56 6.36 -7.40
C VAL A 48 -25.49 7.34 -6.22
N LYS A 49 -26.63 8.00 -6.01
CA LYS A 49 -26.97 8.95 -4.95
C LYS A 49 -26.68 8.44 -3.53
N SER A 50 -26.37 9.41 -2.66
CA SER A 50 -26.66 9.48 -1.23
C SER A 50 -26.29 8.27 -0.35
N ASN A 51 -25.25 8.41 0.46
CA ASN A 51 -25.44 8.67 1.89
C ASN A 51 -24.10 9.10 2.48
N ARG A 52 -24.09 10.12 3.35
CA ARG A 52 -22.90 10.56 4.09
C ARG A 52 -22.57 9.56 5.20
N CYS A 53 -22.33 8.31 4.84
CA CYS A 53 -21.82 7.32 5.77
C CYS A 53 -20.29 7.50 5.78
N MET A 54 -19.75 7.85 6.94
CA MET A 54 -18.31 7.75 7.21
C MET A 54 -17.92 6.28 7.05
N THR A 55 -17.64 5.90 5.82
CA THR A 55 -17.29 4.54 5.46
C THR A 55 -15.84 4.36 5.87
N LYS A 56 -15.63 3.41 6.77
CA LYS A 56 -14.31 3.00 7.22
C LYS A 56 -13.46 2.71 5.97
N PRO A 57 -12.18 3.15 5.92
CA PRO A 57 -11.33 2.91 4.76
C PRO A 57 -11.33 1.42 4.37
N PRO A 58 -11.22 1.06 3.07
CA PRO A 58 -11.19 -0.33 2.64
C PRO A 58 -9.91 -1.05 3.08
N PHE A 59 -8.85 -0.29 3.37
CA PHE A 59 -7.61 -0.76 3.98
C PHE A 59 -6.89 0.39 4.71
N ILE A 60 -6.02 0.07 5.66
CA ILE A 60 -5.09 0.97 6.34
C ILE A 60 -3.71 0.37 6.18
N ALA A 61 -2.74 1.15 5.75
CA ALA A 61 -1.37 0.70 5.57
C ALA A 61 -0.39 1.56 6.35
N SER A 62 0.69 0.94 6.80
CA SER A 62 1.85 1.65 7.33
C SER A 62 3.12 0.99 6.82
N CYS A 63 4.21 1.74 6.82
CA CYS A 63 5.51 1.23 6.41
C CYS A 63 6.58 1.69 7.39
N SER A 64 7.58 0.85 7.59
CA SER A 64 8.69 1.11 8.51
C SER A 64 9.96 0.46 7.99
N LEU A 65 11.06 1.21 8.01
CA LEU A 65 12.38 0.68 7.71
C LEU A 65 12.88 -0.21 8.86
N PHE A 66 13.70 -1.21 8.56
CA PHE A 66 14.34 -2.08 9.55
C PHE A 66 15.77 -2.45 9.16
N GLY A 67 16.56 -2.84 10.16
CA GLY A 67 17.96 -3.23 9.99
C GLY A 67 18.94 -2.05 10.07
N PRO A 68 20.25 -2.33 10.23
CA PRO A 68 21.28 -1.30 10.30
C PRO A 68 21.27 -0.45 9.02
N GLU A 69 21.15 0.87 9.13
CA GLU A 69 21.02 1.80 7.99
C GLU A 69 19.77 1.61 7.08
N GLY A 70 18.73 0.91 7.54
CA GLY A 70 17.49 0.78 6.76
C GLY A 70 17.59 -0.19 5.58
N VAL A 71 18.36 -1.27 5.72
CA VAL A 71 18.52 -2.32 4.69
C VAL A 71 17.20 -2.99 4.28
N GLY A 72 16.14 -2.86 5.07
CA GLY A 72 14.87 -3.49 4.78
C GLY A 72 13.66 -2.57 5.00
N LEU A 73 12.56 -2.94 4.36
CA LEU A 73 11.27 -2.27 4.48
C LEU A 73 10.22 -3.29 4.93
N VAL A 74 9.41 -2.92 5.92
CA VAL A 74 8.20 -3.65 6.31
C VAL A 74 7.00 -2.81 5.94
N VAL A 75 6.04 -3.41 5.25
CA VAL A 75 4.74 -2.82 4.97
C VAL A 75 3.69 -3.63 5.71
N ARG A 76 2.88 -2.96 6.55
CA ARG A 76 1.79 -3.54 7.32
C ARG A 76 0.49 -3.05 6.74
N VAL A 77 -0.42 -3.96 6.43
CA VAL A 77 -1.72 -3.62 5.83
C VAL A 77 -2.81 -4.30 6.62
N ALA A 78 -3.76 -3.50 7.10
CA ALA A 78 -5.05 -3.95 7.58
C ALA A 78 -6.05 -3.75 6.45
N ALA A 79 -6.82 -4.74 6.06
CA ALA A 79 -7.82 -4.61 4.99
C ALA A 79 -9.16 -5.23 5.36
N MET A 80 -10.26 -4.68 4.83
CA MET A 80 -11.60 -5.26 5.01
C MET A 80 -11.81 -6.51 4.16
N THR A 81 -11.13 -6.60 3.02
CA THR A 81 -11.14 -7.77 2.13
C THR A 81 -9.72 -8.15 1.74
N THR A 82 -9.51 -9.40 1.36
CA THR A 82 -8.24 -9.87 0.79
C THR A 82 -7.95 -9.17 -0.54
N GLU A 83 -8.97 -8.94 -1.36
CA GLU A 83 -8.84 -8.24 -2.65
C GLU A 83 -8.28 -6.81 -2.49
N SER A 84 -8.76 -6.03 -1.52
CA SER A 84 -8.24 -4.67 -1.32
C SER A 84 -6.79 -4.67 -0.85
N ALA A 85 -6.38 -5.69 -0.08
CA ALA A 85 -4.98 -5.90 0.27
C ALA A 85 -4.13 -6.25 -0.97
N TYR A 86 -4.57 -7.21 -1.80
CA TYR A 86 -3.83 -7.61 -3.00
C TYR A 86 -3.65 -6.47 -3.99
N ARG A 87 -4.72 -5.70 -4.28
CA ARG A 87 -4.61 -4.51 -5.15
C ARG A 87 -3.65 -3.46 -4.60
N PHE A 88 -3.68 -3.22 -3.29
CA PHE A 88 -2.74 -2.30 -2.66
C PHE A 88 -1.29 -2.79 -2.81
N LEU A 89 -1.03 -4.07 -2.55
CA LEU A 89 0.29 -4.67 -2.67
C LEU A 89 0.79 -4.63 -4.11
N GLN A 90 -0.04 -4.96 -5.09
CA GLN A 90 0.31 -4.88 -6.51
C GLN A 90 0.75 -3.46 -6.89
N HIS A 91 0.02 -2.43 -6.46
CA HIS A 91 0.36 -1.04 -6.75
C HIS A 91 1.66 -0.58 -6.06
N GLN A 92 1.87 -0.94 -4.78
CA GLN A 92 3.10 -0.58 -4.08
C GLN A 92 4.34 -1.26 -4.67
N LEU A 93 4.17 -2.46 -5.21
CA LEU A 93 5.27 -3.31 -5.65
C LEU A 93 5.50 -3.31 -7.16
N ALA A 94 4.67 -2.60 -7.93
CA ALA A 94 4.87 -2.42 -9.37
C ALA A 94 6.30 -1.90 -9.68
N GLY A 95 6.83 -1.01 -8.84
CA GLY A 95 8.22 -0.51 -8.96
C GLY A 95 9.30 -1.56 -8.73
N MET A 96 8.96 -2.75 -8.22
CA MET A 96 9.90 -3.86 -8.01
C MET A 96 9.99 -4.82 -9.20
N GLU A 97 9.03 -4.78 -10.13
CA GLU A 97 9.03 -5.63 -11.33
C GLU A 97 10.38 -5.59 -12.10
N PRO A 98 11.03 -4.43 -12.33
CA PRO A 98 12.33 -4.38 -13.01
C PRO A 98 13.48 -5.07 -12.25
N PHE A 99 13.29 -5.32 -10.95
CA PHE A 99 14.31 -5.90 -10.08
C PHE A 99 14.11 -7.39 -9.82
N ILE A 100 12.86 -7.87 -9.91
CA ILE A 100 12.50 -9.28 -9.68
C ILE A 100 12.26 -10.01 -11.02
N GLY A 101 12.04 -9.27 -12.12
CA GLY A 101 11.78 -9.81 -13.45
C GLY A 101 10.35 -10.35 -13.64
N VAL A 102 9.52 -10.28 -12.59
CA VAL A 102 8.10 -10.66 -12.62
C VAL A 102 7.28 -9.62 -11.83
N PRO A 103 6.02 -9.36 -12.25
CA PRO A 103 5.13 -8.50 -11.49
C PRO A 103 4.75 -9.19 -10.17
N PRO A 104 4.95 -8.53 -9.02
CA PRO A 104 4.54 -9.08 -7.74
C PRO A 104 3.01 -9.09 -7.60
N TYR A 105 2.46 -10.25 -7.21
CA TYR A 105 1.02 -10.51 -7.03
C TYR A 105 0.17 -10.34 -8.32
N CYS A 106 0.47 -11.17 -9.34
CA CYS A 106 -0.33 -11.32 -10.56
C CYS A 106 -1.77 -11.78 -10.29
#